data_AF-K0JZK7-F1
#
_entry.id   AF-K0JZK7-F1
#
_cell.length_a   1.000
_cell.length_b   1.000
_cell.length_c   1.000
_cell.angle_alpha   90.00
_cell.angle_beta   90.00
_cell.angle_gamma   90.00
#
_symmetry.space_group_name_H-M   'P 1'
#
loop_
_entity.id
_entity.type
_entity.pdbx_description
1 polymer ?
#
loop_
_entity_poly.entity_id
_entity_poly.type
_entity_poly.pdbx_seq_one_letter_code
_entity_poly.pdbx_strand_id
1 'polypeptide(L)'
;MVGDDGLDGTLAARIASLEAEVSGLRKAVQTRTVIGQATGLIAAVQGCTPQQGFRLLVAMSQHHNVKLHTIAVKLLDLAAELGPRRAVHAVHQPNGEVDPADWPGTEVVHAARRLVAAYDAANTAGAEHPEVRRRLADQLALAGQLLAEKLAEVGWLPDS
;
A
#
# COMPACT_ATOMS: atom_id res chain seq x y z
N MET A 1 -39.82 2.33 -35.08
CA MET A 1 -38.53 2.90 -34.64
C MET A 1 -38.40 2.70 -33.13
N VAL A 2 -38.15 1.46 -32.72
CA VAL A 2 -37.82 1.03 -31.35
C VAL A 2 -37.10 -0.31 -31.54
N GLY A 3 -35.82 -0.42 -31.20
CA GLY A 3 -35.11 -1.70 -31.35
C GLY A 3 -33.59 -1.69 -31.20
N ASP A 4 -32.92 -0.55 -31.34
CA ASP A 4 -31.44 -0.49 -31.34
C ASP A 4 -30.86 -0.15 -29.94
N ASP A 5 -31.53 0.75 -29.20
CA ASP A 5 -31.04 1.28 -27.91
C ASP A 5 -30.80 0.21 -26.82
N GLY A 6 -31.53 -0.90 -26.85
CA GLY A 6 -31.38 -2.00 -25.87
C GLY A 6 -30.21 -2.94 -26.17
N LEU A 7 -29.87 -3.12 -27.44
CA LEU A 7 -28.69 -3.87 -27.86
C LEU A 7 -27.43 -3.05 -27.62
N ASP A 8 -27.48 -1.74 -27.88
CA ASP A 8 -26.40 -0.81 -27.60
C ASP A 8 -26.09 -0.72 -26.10
N GLY A 9 -27.11 -0.65 -25.24
CA GLY A 9 -26.92 -0.69 -23.78
C GLY A 9 -26.31 -2.01 -23.28
N THR A 10 -26.71 -3.14 -23.87
CA THR A 10 -26.17 -4.47 -23.51
C THR A 10 -24.72 -4.63 -23.99
N LEU A 11 -24.40 -4.15 -25.19
CA LEU A 11 -23.07 -4.13 -25.75
C LEU A 11 -22.15 -3.21 -24.94
N ALA A 12 -22.61 -2.01 -24.58
CA ALA A 12 -21.87 -1.07 -23.75
C ALA A 12 -21.56 -1.66 -22.37
N ALA A 13 -22.52 -2.31 -21.71
CA ALA A 13 -22.30 -3.00 -20.44
C ALA A 13 -21.27 -4.14 -20.57
N ARG A 14 -21.32 -4.89 -21.68
CA ARG A 14 -20.36 -5.96 -21.95
C ARG A 14 -18.94 -5.42 -22.19
N ILE A 15 -18.82 -4.33 -22.93
CA ILE A 15 -17.54 -3.65 -23.17
C ILE A 15 -16.96 -3.16 -21.84
N ALA A 16 -17.75 -2.45 -21.02
CA ALA A 16 -17.31 -1.96 -19.72
C ALA A 16 -16.83 -3.10 -18.79
N SER A 17 -17.55 -4.23 -18.77
CA SER A 17 -17.13 -5.41 -18.01
C SER A 17 -15.79 -5.97 -18.49
N LEU A 18 -15.56 -6.06 -19.81
CA LEU A 18 -14.31 -6.55 -20.37
C LEU A 18 -13.15 -5.58 -20.13
N GLU A 19 -13.41 -4.28 -20.23
CA GLU A 19 -12.42 -3.24 -19.91
C GLU A 19 -11.99 -3.31 -18.44
N ALA A 20 -12.94 -3.51 -17.52
CA ALA A 20 -12.67 -3.72 -16.11
C ALA A 20 -11.84 -4.99 -15.87
N GLU A 21 -12.16 -6.10 -16.55
CA GLU A 21 -11.40 -7.35 -16.47
C GLU A 21 -9.97 -7.18 -16.98
N VAL A 22 -9.80 -6.59 -18.17
CA VAL A 22 -8.48 -6.30 -18.76
C VAL A 22 -7.67 -5.39 -17.85
N SER A 23 -8.29 -4.36 -17.27
CA SER A 23 -7.64 -3.48 -16.29
C SER A 23 -7.17 -4.23 -15.05
N GLY A 24 -8.03 -5.08 -14.49
CA GLY A 24 -7.70 -5.95 -13.35
C GLY A 24 -6.53 -6.90 -13.65
N LEU A 25 -6.55 -7.55 -14.81
CA LEU A 25 -5.47 -8.44 -15.24
C LEU A 25 -4.14 -7.70 -15.44
N ARG A 26 -4.16 -6.53 -16.09
CA ARG A 26 -2.96 -5.69 -16.26
C ARG A 26 -2.36 -5.30 -14.90
N LYS A 27 -3.21 -4.89 -13.96
CA LYS A 27 -2.79 -4.54 -12.59
C LYS A 27 -2.19 -5.75 -11.86
N ALA A 28 -2.78 -6.93 -12.00
CA ALA A 28 -2.26 -8.17 -11.41
C ALA A 28 -0.89 -8.55 -11.97
N VAL A 29 -0.70 -8.44 -13.29
CA VAL A 29 0.60 -8.69 -13.95
C VAL A 29 1.64 -7.70 -13.46
N GLN A 30 1.34 -6.40 -13.44
CA GLN A 30 2.27 -5.38 -12.95
C GLN A 30 2.68 -5.65 -11.50
N THR A 31 1.70 -5.98 -10.65
CA THR A 31 1.93 -6.32 -9.24
C THR A 31 2.90 -7.50 -9.11
N ARG A 32 2.66 -8.57 -9.88
CA ARG A 32 3.50 -9.77 -9.87
C ARG A 32 4.91 -9.49 -10.39
N THR A 33 5.05 -8.65 -11.41
CA THR A 33 6.36 -8.25 -11.96
C THR A 33 7.19 -7.53 -10.90
N VAL A 34 6.62 -6.52 -10.24
CA VAL A 34 7.31 -5.74 -9.20
C VAL A 34 7.75 -6.61 -8.03
N ILE A 35 6.86 -7.50 -7.56
CA ILE A 35 7.19 -8.46 -6.49
C ILE A 35 8.32 -9.42 -6.94
N GLY A 36 8.28 -9.88 -8.19
CA GLY A 36 9.33 -10.71 -8.77
C GLY A 36 10.69 -10.02 -8.84
N GLN A 37 10.70 -8.74 -9.25
CA GLN A 37 11.92 -7.92 -9.30
C GLN A 37 12.52 -7.73 -7.90
N ALA A 38 11.72 -7.33 -6.91
CA ALA A 38 12.16 -7.20 -5.53
C ALA A 38 12.68 -8.53 -4.96
N THR A 39 11.99 -9.64 -5.26
CA THR A 39 12.42 -10.99 -4.88
C THR A 39 13.79 -11.34 -5.45
N GLY A 40 14.01 -11.09 -6.75
CA GLY A 40 15.29 -11.32 -7.41
C GLY A 40 16.40 -10.43 -6.84
N LEU A 41 16.09 -9.17 -6.52
CA LEU A 41 17.03 -8.24 -5.90
C LEU A 41 17.48 -8.73 -4.51
N ILE A 42 16.55 -9.15 -3.65
CA ILE A 42 16.87 -9.72 -2.34
C ILE A 42 17.72 -10.98 -2.49
N ALA A 43 17.31 -11.88 -3.38
CA ALA A 43 18.02 -13.14 -3.62
C ALA A 43 19.48 -12.91 -4.06
N ALA A 44 19.69 -11.96 -4.98
CA ALA A 44 21.02 -11.58 -5.45
C ALA A 44 21.88 -10.93 -4.34
N VAL A 45 21.30 -10.06 -3.51
CA VAL A 45 22.01 -9.39 -2.42
C VAL A 45 22.41 -10.38 -1.31
N GLN A 46 21.48 -11.26 -0.93
CA GLN A 46 21.67 -12.19 0.19
C GLN A 46 22.34 -13.51 -0.20
N GLY A 47 22.60 -13.74 -1.50
CA GLY A 47 23.16 -14.99 -1.99
C GLY A 47 22.25 -16.20 -1.75
N CYS A 48 20.93 -16.01 -1.85
CA CYS A 48 19.94 -17.04 -1.55
C CYS A 48 19.07 -17.39 -2.78
N THR A 49 18.22 -18.41 -2.67
CA THR A 49 17.30 -18.76 -3.76
C THR A 49 16.18 -17.72 -3.89
N PRO A 50 15.54 -17.59 -5.07
CA PRO A 50 14.36 -16.74 -5.23
C PRO A 50 13.22 -17.07 -4.25
N GLN A 51 13.02 -18.35 -3.91
CA GLN A 51 12.02 -18.77 -2.93
C GLN A 51 12.36 -18.28 -1.51
N GLN A 52 13.66 -18.26 -1.15
CA GLN A 52 14.12 -17.65 0.10
C GLN A 52 13.95 -16.13 0.07
N GLY A 53 14.31 -15.47 -1.05
CA GLY A 53 14.13 -14.04 -1.24
C GLY A 53 12.67 -13.59 -1.12
N PHE A 54 11.73 -14.38 -1.67
CA PHE A 54 10.30 -14.11 -1.55
C PHE A 54 9.81 -14.23 -0.10
N ARG A 55 10.26 -15.27 0.63
CA ARG A 55 9.94 -15.43 2.06
C ARG A 55 10.48 -14.26 2.90
N LEU A 56 11.68 -13.79 2.59
CA LEU A 56 12.26 -12.59 3.21
C LEU A 56 11.41 -11.34 2.93
N LEU A 57 10.97 -11.15 1.68
CA LEU A 57 10.09 -10.04 1.30
C LEU A 57 8.74 -10.09 2.04
N VAL A 58 8.16 -11.28 2.21
CA VAL A 58 6.95 -11.48 3.01
C VAL A 58 7.18 -11.15 4.49
N ALA A 59 8.30 -11.59 5.06
CA ALA A 59 8.66 -11.26 6.43
C ALA A 59 8.84 -9.74 6.63
N MET A 60 9.50 -9.06 5.69
CA MET A 60 9.60 -7.59 5.67
C MET A 60 8.22 -6.94 5.59
N SER A 61 7.34 -7.41 4.70
CA SER A 61 5.97 -6.87 4.54
C SER A 61 5.16 -6.98 5.83
N GLN A 62 5.24 -8.12 6.51
CA GLN A 62 4.57 -8.36 7.80
C GLN A 62 5.17 -7.52 8.91
N HIS A 63 6.50 -7.46 8.99
CA HIS A 63 7.22 -6.65 9.97
C HIS A 63 6.84 -5.17 9.88
N HIS A 64 6.81 -4.63 8.67
CA HIS A 64 6.43 -3.23 8.41
C HIS A 64 4.91 -3.02 8.36
N ASN A 65 4.10 -4.09 8.47
CA ASN A 65 2.64 -4.06 8.36
C ASN A 65 2.14 -3.28 7.13
N VAL A 66 2.77 -3.52 5.97
CA VAL A 66 2.43 -2.91 4.68
C VAL A 66 2.18 -3.99 3.63
N LYS A 67 1.38 -3.69 2.61
CA LYS A 67 1.11 -4.62 1.51
C LYS A 67 2.41 -5.04 0.82
N LEU A 68 2.50 -6.32 0.45
CA LEU A 68 3.68 -6.92 -0.18
C LEU A 68 4.14 -6.18 -1.44
N HIS A 69 3.19 -5.75 -2.28
CA HIS A 69 3.48 -4.93 -3.46
C HIS A 69 4.12 -3.58 -3.08
N THR A 70 3.57 -2.91 -2.06
CA THR A 70 4.04 -1.60 -1.63
C THR A 70 5.47 -1.65 -1.12
N ILE A 71 5.81 -2.66 -0.30
CA ILE A 71 7.19 -2.81 0.17
C ILE A 71 8.15 -3.21 -0.96
N ALA A 72 7.67 -3.98 -1.95
CA ALA A 72 8.46 -4.32 -3.13
C ALA A 72 8.81 -3.08 -3.96
N VAL A 73 7.84 -2.18 -4.20
CA VAL A 73 8.10 -0.87 -4.85
C VAL A 73 9.12 -0.08 -4.04
N LYS A 74 8.89 0.11 -2.74
CA LYS A 74 9.77 0.90 -1.88
C LYS A 74 11.20 0.37 -1.86
N LEU A 75 11.38 -0.95 -1.84
CA LEU A 75 12.69 -1.59 -1.90
C LEU A 75 13.41 -1.28 -3.21
N LEU A 76 12.69 -1.32 -4.34
CA LEU A 76 13.26 -1.02 -5.66
C LEU A 76 13.64 0.47 -5.79
N ASP A 77 12.79 1.36 -5.28
CA ASP A 77 13.08 2.81 -5.23
C ASP A 77 14.35 3.08 -4.40
N LEU A 78 14.42 2.52 -3.19
CA LEU A 78 15.61 2.62 -2.33
C LEU A 78 16.85 2.01 -3.00
N ALA A 79 16.69 0.94 -3.77
CA ALA A 79 17.80 0.33 -4.50
C ALA A 79 18.31 1.22 -5.64
N ALA A 80 17.42 1.98 -6.28
CA ALA A 80 17.81 2.96 -7.29
C ALA A 80 18.56 4.15 -6.67
N GLU A 81 18.16 4.59 -5.48
CA GLU A 81 18.77 5.73 -4.77
C GLU A 81 20.08 5.38 -4.06
N LEU A 82 20.11 4.25 -3.34
CA LEU A 82 21.19 3.90 -2.40
C LEU A 82 22.03 2.70 -2.85
N GLY A 83 21.59 2.00 -3.89
CA GLY A 83 22.15 0.74 -4.34
C GLY A 83 21.52 -0.49 -3.66
N PRO A 84 21.56 -1.69 -4.30
CA PRO A 84 20.80 -2.86 -3.88
C PRO A 84 21.10 -3.35 -2.45
N ARG A 85 22.37 -3.39 -2.06
CA ARG A 85 22.76 -3.88 -0.72
C ARG A 85 22.24 -2.98 0.39
N ARG A 86 22.40 -1.66 0.24
CA ARG A 86 21.94 -0.68 1.23
C ARG A 86 20.43 -0.68 1.35
N ALA A 87 19.71 -0.80 0.24
CA ALA A 87 18.25 -0.90 0.23
C ALA A 87 17.74 -2.14 0.97
N VAL A 88 18.30 -3.32 0.68
CA VAL A 88 17.92 -4.56 1.39
C VAL A 88 18.22 -4.45 2.87
N HIS A 89 19.37 -3.92 3.28
CA HIS A 89 19.68 -3.71 4.70
C HIS A 89 18.71 -2.73 5.38
N ALA A 90 18.38 -1.61 4.73
CA ALA A 90 17.47 -0.60 5.28
C ALA A 90 16.05 -1.15 5.51
N VAL A 91 15.56 -2.02 4.60
CA VAL A 91 14.23 -2.63 4.71
C VAL A 91 14.25 -3.87 5.62
N HIS A 92 15.36 -4.61 5.66
CA HIS A 92 15.53 -5.81 6.48
C HIS A 92 15.75 -5.51 7.96
N GLN A 93 16.44 -4.41 8.29
CA GLN A 93 16.67 -4.07 9.69
C GLN A 93 15.32 -3.89 10.39
N PRO A 94 15.05 -4.67 11.46
CA PRO A 94 13.89 -4.43 12.27
C PRO A 94 14.07 -3.07 12.91
N ASN A 95 13.23 -2.08 12.55
CA ASN A 95 13.17 -0.73 13.11
C ASN A 95 14.45 -0.38 13.87
N GLY A 96 15.51 0.05 13.16
CA GLY A 96 16.81 0.32 13.77
C GLY A 96 16.59 1.02 15.09
N GLU A 97 16.99 0.35 16.19
CA GLU A 97 16.68 0.64 17.59
C GLU A 97 16.01 2.00 17.77
N VAL A 98 14.68 2.03 17.64
CA VAL A 98 13.93 3.28 17.80
C VAL A 98 14.05 3.60 19.28
N ASP A 99 14.78 4.69 19.60
CA ASP A 99 14.86 5.21 20.95
C ASP A 99 13.42 5.30 21.50
N PRO A 100 13.11 4.78 22.69
CA PRO A 100 11.79 4.95 23.30
C PRO A 100 11.31 6.41 23.32
N ALA A 101 12.23 7.38 23.28
CA ALA A 101 11.92 8.81 23.13
C ALA A 101 11.38 9.20 21.72
N ASP A 102 11.74 8.46 20.68
CA ASP A 102 11.26 8.63 19.29
C ASP A 102 10.02 7.77 18.99
N TRP A 103 9.55 6.97 19.96
CA TRP A 103 8.37 6.11 19.79
C TRP A 103 7.14 6.66 20.55
N PRO A 104 6.10 7.11 19.86
CA PRO A 104 4.95 7.77 20.48
C PRO A 104 3.92 6.82 21.11
N GLY A 105 4.24 5.53 21.27
CA GLY A 105 3.39 4.55 21.94
C GLY A 105 2.35 3.84 21.04
N THR A 106 1.72 2.79 21.58
CA THR A 106 0.86 1.86 20.83
C THR A 106 -0.43 2.51 20.29
N GLU A 107 -1.02 3.44 21.04
CA GLU A 107 -2.27 4.12 20.64
C GLU A 107 -2.08 4.99 19.40
N VAL A 108 -0.93 5.67 19.29
CA VAL A 108 -0.56 6.44 18.10
C VAL A 108 -0.41 5.54 16.89
N VAL A 109 0.18 4.34 17.06
CA VAL A 109 0.29 3.35 15.98
C VAL A 109 -1.08 2.87 15.53
N HIS A 110 -1.99 2.62 16.46
CA HIS A 110 -3.35 2.23 16.12
C HIS A 110 -4.09 3.33 15.34
N ALA A 111 -3.96 4.58 15.77
CA ALA A 111 -4.52 5.72 15.06
C ALA A 111 -3.90 5.88 13.65
N ALA A 112 -2.58 5.77 13.53
CA ALA A 112 -1.87 5.85 12.25
C ALA A 112 -2.27 4.72 11.30
N ARG A 113 -2.40 3.49 11.80
CA ARG A 113 -2.89 2.35 11.01
C ARG A 113 -4.32 2.55 10.51
N ARG A 114 -5.20 3.13 11.34
CA ARG A 114 -6.57 3.47 10.93
C ARG A 114 -6.57 4.50 9.80
N LEU A 115 -5.70 5.50 9.87
CA LEU A 115 -5.55 6.51 8.83
C LEU A 115 -5.05 5.89 7.52
N VAL A 116 -3.99 5.08 7.57
CA VAL A 116 -3.45 4.38 6.39
C VAL A 116 -4.50 3.45 5.77
N ALA A 117 -5.27 2.73 6.58
CA ALA A 117 -6.34 1.87 6.08
C ALA A 117 -7.47 2.65 5.38
N ALA A 118 -7.87 3.81 5.94
CA ALA A 118 -8.86 4.69 5.33
C ALA A 118 -8.35 5.26 3.99
N TYR A 119 -7.07 5.65 3.93
CA TYR A 119 -6.42 6.13 2.70
C TYR A 119 -6.37 5.06 1.61
N ASP A 120 -5.93 3.85 1.97
CA ASP A 120 -5.89 2.72 1.05
C ASP A 120 -7.29 2.40 0.50
N ALA A 121 -8.30 2.37 1.38
CA ALA A 121 -9.68 2.14 0.99
C ALA A 121 -10.19 3.23 0.01
N ALA A 122 -9.89 4.51 0.29
CA ALA A 122 -10.19 5.62 -0.60
C ALA A 122 -9.55 5.47 -1.98
N ASN A 123 -8.30 5.01 -2.04
CA ASN A 123 -7.58 4.80 -3.30
C ASN A 123 -8.02 3.55 -4.08
N THR A 124 -8.57 2.54 -3.42
CA THR A 124 -9.15 1.36 -4.09
C THR A 124 -10.61 1.54 -4.51
N ALA A 125 -11.32 2.51 -3.98
CA ALA A 125 -12.70 2.79 -4.38
C ALA A 125 -12.72 3.39 -5.79
N GLY A 126 -13.33 2.65 -6.74
CA GLY A 126 -13.51 3.10 -8.12
C GLY A 126 -14.42 4.34 -8.23
N ALA A 127 -14.32 5.05 -9.35
CA ALA A 127 -14.92 6.37 -9.54
C ALA A 127 -16.46 6.43 -9.51
N GLU A 128 -17.15 5.28 -9.57
CA GLU A 128 -18.57 5.20 -9.92
C GLU A 128 -19.56 5.56 -8.79
N HIS A 129 -19.10 5.71 -7.55
CA HIS A 129 -20.00 6.00 -6.40
C HIS A 129 -19.53 7.23 -5.60
N PRO A 130 -20.07 8.43 -5.89
CA PRO A 130 -19.65 9.67 -5.23
C PRO A 130 -19.93 9.68 -3.71
N GLU A 131 -20.98 9.00 -3.26
CA GLU A 131 -21.31 8.86 -1.83
C GLU A 131 -20.27 8.01 -1.08
N VAL A 132 -19.82 6.91 -1.69
CA VAL A 132 -18.78 6.04 -1.14
C VAL A 132 -17.47 6.81 -0.99
N ARG A 133 -17.13 7.62 -2.01
CA ARG A 133 -15.94 8.49 -1.97
C ARG A 133 -16.01 9.53 -0.86
N ARG A 134 -17.17 10.16 -0.66
CA ARG A 134 -17.39 11.14 0.40
C ARG A 134 -17.25 10.51 1.79
N ARG A 135 -17.86 9.34 2.00
CA ARG A 135 -17.74 8.58 3.24
C ARG A 135 -16.29 8.18 3.54
N LEU A 136 -15.54 7.74 2.53
CA LEU A 136 -14.12 7.41 2.68
C LEU A 136 -13.26 8.64 3.00
N ALA A 137 -13.58 9.79 2.40
CA ALA A 137 -12.94 11.06 2.74
C ALA A 137 -13.23 11.50 4.19
N ASP A 138 -14.48 11.36 4.65
CA ASP A 138 -14.85 11.66 6.04
C ASP A 138 -14.14 10.71 7.02
N GLN A 139 -14.02 9.42 6.69
CA GLN A 139 -13.26 8.45 7.47
C GLN A 139 -11.76 8.77 7.53
N LEU A 140 -11.18 9.23 6.43
CA LEU A 140 -9.79 9.67 6.36
C LEU A 140 -9.56 10.90 7.26
N ALA A 141 -10.44 11.90 7.18
CA ALA A 141 -10.36 13.10 8.00
C ALA A 141 -10.45 12.78 9.50
N LEU A 142 -11.41 11.93 9.90
CA LEU A 142 -11.57 11.51 11.29
C LEU A 142 -10.36 10.72 11.80
N ALA A 143 -9.83 9.80 10.99
CA ALA A 143 -8.63 9.04 11.36
C ALA A 143 -7.40 9.95 11.49
N GLY A 144 -7.33 11.02 10.70
CA GLY A 144 -6.27 12.04 10.79
C GLY A 144 -6.37 12.85 12.08
N GLN A 145 -7.58 13.28 12.44
CA GLN A 145 -7.83 13.98 13.71
C GLN A 145 -7.45 13.12 14.93
N LEU A 146 -7.86 11.85 14.93
CA LEU A 146 -7.51 10.93 16.02
C LEU A 146 -6.01 10.72 16.13
N LEU A 147 -5.30 10.61 15.00
CA LEU A 147 -3.83 10.51 15.03
C LEU A 147 -3.21 11.79 15.61
N ALA A 148 -3.67 12.96 15.19
CA ALA A 148 -3.18 14.24 15.72
C ALA A 148 -3.43 14.36 17.23
N GLU A 149 -4.62 13.98 17.71
CA GLU A 149 -4.97 13.93 19.13
C GLU A 149 -4.03 13.01 19.91
N LYS A 150 -3.81 11.77 19.44
CA LYS A 150 -2.92 10.82 20.12
C LYS A 150 -1.47 11.27 20.13
N LEU A 151 -1.02 11.96 19.08
CA LEU A 151 0.32 12.55 19.03
C LEU A 151 0.50 13.72 19.99
N ALA A 152 -0.54 14.54 20.18
CA ALA A 152 -0.54 15.61 21.17
C ALA A 152 -0.53 15.06 22.60
N GLU A 153 -1.34 14.02 22.90
CA GLU A 153 -1.39 13.37 24.22
C GLU A 153 -0.02 12.87 24.70
N VAL A 154 0.83 12.38 23.79
CA VAL A 154 2.17 11.89 24.12
C VAL A 154 3.27 12.95 23.96
N GLY A 155 2.90 14.22 23.73
CA GLY A 155 3.84 15.34 23.60
C GLY A 155 4.69 15.34 22.33
N TRP A 156 4.25 14.63 21.28
CA TRP A 156 4.97 14.49 20.01
C TRP A 156 4.55 15.53 18.96
N LEU A 157 3.41 16.19 19.16
CA LEU A 157 3.02 17.39 18.43
C LEU A 157 3.07 18.60 19.38
N PRO A 158 3.55 19.78 18.93
CA PRO A 158 3.41 21.00 19.70
C PRO A 158 1.93 21.36 19.86
N ASP A 159 1.54 21.85 21.03
CA ASP A 159 0.19 22.38 21.28
C ASP A 159 -0.15 23.45 20.21
N SER A 160 -1.24 23.22 19.48
CA SER A 160 -1.75 24.11 18.42
C SER A 160 -2.61 25.24 18.97
#